data_AF-A0A554VLV0-F1
#
_entry.id   AF-A0A554VLV0-F1
#
_cell.length_a   1.000
_cell.length_b   1.000
_cell.length_c   1.000
_cell.angle_alpha   90.00
_cell.angle_beta   90.00
_cell.angle_gamma   90.00
#
_symmetry.space_group_name_H-M   'P 1'
#
loop_
_entity.id
_entity.type
_entity.pdbx_description
1 polymer ?
#
loop_
_entity_poly.entity_id
_entity_poly.type
_entity_poly.pdbx_seq_one_letter_code
_entity_poly.pdbx_strand_id
1 'polypeptide(L)'
;MSNNGNTFLGIIAGTAIGATLGILFAPDKGVNTRRRIADEAQATKDHLAREASNLQHQITNTMSTQKETLDTKIESLVSDASYKADDVITSLEKKLSELKAKNKKLQKS
;
A
#
# COMPACT_ATOMS: atom_id res chain seq x y z
N MET A 1 15.53 13.81 9.05
CA MET A 1 16.26 13.14 7.94
C MET A 1 15.26 12.24 7.20
N SER A 2 14.95 12.51 5.93
CA SER A 2 13.90 11.79 5.16
C SER A 2 14.39 11.39 3.75
N ASN A 3 15.70 11.30 3.54
CA ASN A 3 16.28 11.26 2.19
C ASN A 3 16.51 9.84 1.66
N ASN A 4 16.24 8.80 2.46
CA ASN A 4 16.53 7.41 2.07
C ASN A 4 15.45 6.82 1.15
N GLY A 5 14.18 7.22 1.31
CA GLY A 5 13.08 6.74 0.49
C GLY A 5 13.19 7.18 -0.97
N ASN A 6 13.54 8.47 -1.20
CA ASN A 6 13.70 9.01 -2.55
C ASN A 6 14.93 8.43 -3.28
N THR A 7 16.03 8.17 -2.58
CA THR A 7 17.23 7.56 -3.18
C THR A 7 16.97 6.10 -3.58
N PHE A 8 16.26 5.34 -2.73
CA PHE A 8 15.87 3.97 -3.05
C PHE A 8 14.95 3.91 -4.27
N LEU A 9 13.97 4.82 -4.33
CA LEU A 9 13.08 4.95 -5.49
C LEU A 9 13.85 5.33 -6.77
N GLY A 10 14.83 6.22 -6.67
CA GLY A 10 15.71 6.61 -7.78
C GLY A 10 16.57 5.45 -8.29
N ILE A 11 17.09 4.60 -7.39
CA ILE A 11 17.86 3.40 -7.76
C ILE A 11 16.95 2.40 -8.47
N ILE A 12 15.77 2.09 -7.93
CA ILE A 12 14.83 1.16 -8.58
C ILE A 12 14.45 1.66 -9.97
N ALA A 13 14.08 2.94 -10.09
CA ALA A 13 13.70 3.54 -11.36
C ALA A 13 14.85 3.50 -12.38
N GLY A 14 16.07 3.90 -11.98
CA GLY A 14 17.25 3.85 -12.84
C GLY A 14 17.62 2.43 -13.27
N THR A 15 17.53 1.47 -12.36
CA THR A 15 17.87 0.06 -12.65
C THR A 15 16.85 -0.58 -13.59
N ALA A 16 15.56 -0.30 -13.42
CA ALA A 16 14.52 -0.82 -14.29
C ALA A 16 14.69 -0.34 -15.74
N ILE A 17 14.97 0.96 -15.94
CA ILE A 17 15.26 1.56 -17.25
C ILE A 17 16.55 0.99 -17.83
N GLY A 18 17.62 0.90 -17.03
CA GLY A 18 18.90 0.34 -17.47
C GLY A 18 18.80 -1.13 -17.87
N ALA A 19 18.06 -1.94 -17.11
CA ALA A 19 17.86 -3.36 -17.40
C ALA A 19 16.98 -3.58 -18.64
N THR A 20 15.93 -2.79 -18.83
CA THR A 20 15.10 -2.88 -20.05
C THR A 20 15.92 -2.54 -21.29
N LEU A 21 16.70 -1.46 -21.25
CA LEU A 21 17.60 -1.11 -22.35
C LEU A 21 18.71 -2.15 -22.53
N GLY A 22 19.29 -2.69 -21.46
CA GLY A 22 20.30 -3.75 -21.50
C GLY A 22 19.79 -5.04 -22.13
N ILE A 23 18.55 -5.44 -21.82
CA ILE A 23 17.90 -6.62 -22.42
C ILE A 23 17.55 -6.38 -23.89
N LEU A 24 17.14 -5.15 -24.27
CA LEU A 24 16.88 -4.81 -25.67
C LEU A 24 18.17 -4.77 -26.52
N PHE A 25 19.28 -4.29 -25.95
CA PHE A 25 20.58 -4.24 -26.62
C PHE A 25 21.30 -5.59 -26.68
N ALA A 26 21.09 -6.45 -25.68
CA ALA A 26 21.64 -7.80 -25.64
C ALA A 26 20.52 -8.84 -25.82
N PRO A 27 20.10 -9.13 -27.08
CA PRO A 27 19.11 -10.15 -27.34
C PRO A 27 19.70 -11.54 -27.07
N ASP A 28 19.26 -12.15 -25.98
CA ASP A 28 19.49 -13.56 -25.72
C ASP A 28 18.66 -14.41 -26.70
N LYS A 29 19.11 -15.62 -27.03
CA LYS A 29 18.35 -16.47 -27.97
C LYS A 29 17.00 -16.84 -27.35
N GLY A 30 15.90 -16.53 -28.03
CA GLY A 30 14.54 -16.71 -27.48
C GLY A 30 14.20 -18.14 -27.00
N VAL A 31 14.87 -19.17 -27.54
CA VAL A 31 14.77 -20.56 -27.05
C VAL A 31 15.27 -20.71 -25.62
N ASN A 32 16.38 -20.05 -25.27
CA ASN A 32 16.97 -20.07 -23.93
C ASN A 32 16.11 -19.26 -22.96
N THR A 33 15.65 -18.08 -23.37
CA THR A 33 14.78 -17.23 -22.55
C THR A 33 13.47 -17.93 -22.21
N ARG A 34 12.81 -18.56 -23.20
CA ARG A 34 11.58 -19.31 -22.95
C ARG A 34 11.80 -20.50 -22.02
N ARG A 35 12.92 -21.22 -22.18
CA ARG A 35 13.26 -22.34 -21.30
C ARG A 35 13.54 -21.88 -19.87
N ARG A 36 14.34 -20.82 -19.68
CA ARG A 36 14.61 -20.23 -18.37
C ARG A 36 13.34 -19.73 -17.68
N ILE A 37 12.45 -19.04 -18.40
CA ILE A 37 11.15 -18.60 -17.86
C ILE A 37 10.31 -19.81 -17.42
N ALA A 38 10.27 -20.88 -18.23
CA ALA A 38 9.51 -22.08 -17.87
C ALA A 38 10.08 -22.77 -16.62
N ASP A 39 11.40 -22.92 -16.55
CA ASP A 39 12.09 -23.56 -15.42
C ASP A 39 11.95 -22.72 -14.14
N GLU A 40 12.14 -21.39 -14.22
CA GLU A 40 11.95 -20.47 -13.09
C GLU A 40 10.48 -20.39 -12.65
N ALA A 41 9.52 -20.39 -13.58
CA ALA A 41 8.10 -20.38 -13.25
C ALA A 41 7.67 -21.68 -12.55
N GLN A 42 8.18 -22.83 -12.98
CA GLN A 42 7.91 -24.11 -12.33
C GLN A 42 8.48 -24.15 -10.92
N ALA A 43 9.75 -23.76 -10.75
CA ALA A 43 10.39 -23.69 -9.43
C ALA A 43 9.68 -22.69 -8.51
N THR A 44 9.32 -21.51 -9.01
CA THR A 44 8.61 -20.49 -8.24
C THR A 44 7.23 -20.99 -7.82
N LYS A 45 6.48 -21.66 -8.69
CA LYS A 45 5.18 -22.24 -8.34
C LYS A 45 5.30 -23.26 -7.21
N ASP A 46 6.29 -24.15 -7.27
CA ASP A 46 6.50 -25.17 -6.25
C ASP A 46 6.90 -24.55 -4.90
N HIS A 47 7.75 -23.51 -4.92
CA HIS A 47 8.10 -22.75 -3.72
C HIS A 47 6.92 -21.99 -3.14
N LEU A 48 6.16 -21.28 -4.00
CA LEU A 48 5.00 -20.49 -3.58
C LEU A 48 3.88 -21.38 -3.04
N ALA A 49 3.63 -22.55 -3.64
CA ALA A 49 2.63 -23.49 -3.15
C ALA A 49 2.99 -24.03 -1.76
N ARG A 50 4.27 -24.31 -1.50
CA ARG A 50 4.78 -24.73 -0.18
C ARG A 50 4.69 -23.61 0.84
N GLU A 51 5.14 -22.40 0.48
CA GLU A 51 5.04 -21.24 1.36
C GLU A 51 3.59 -20.85 1.64
N ALA A 52 2.72 -20.81 0.64
CA ALA A 52 1.30 -20.50 0.81
C ALA A 52 0.60 -21.53 1.70
N SER A 53 0.91 -22.82 1.57
CA SER A 53 0.38 -23.86 2.47
C SER A 53 0.86 -23.64 3.90
N ASN A 54 2.15 -23.38 4.10
CA ASN A 54 2.71 -23.07 5.42
C ASN A 54 2.10 -21.79 6.02
N LEU A 55 1.93 -20.76 5.20
CA LEU A 55 1.33 -19.48 5.59
C LEU A 55 -0.14 -19.68 5.95
N GLN A 56 -0.90 -20.45 5.17
CA GLN A 56 -2.29 -20.76 5.46
C GLN A 56 -2.43 -21.47 6.82
N HIS A 57 -1.59 -22.48 7.09
CA HIS A 57 -1.60 -23.15 8.39
C HIS A 57 -1.24 -22.21 9.55
N GLN A 58 -0.24 -21.34 9.38
CA GLN A 58 0.12 -20.35 10.40
C GLN A 58 -0.96 -19.28 10.59
N ILE A 59 -1.57 -18.81 9.50
CA ILE A 59 -2.63 -17.81 9.51
C ILE A 59 -3.91 -18.39 10.12
N THR A 60 -4.32 -19.62 9.81
CA THR A 60 -5.52 -20.22 10.43
C THR A 60 -5.36 -20.39 11.94
N ASN A 61 -4.20 -20.84 12.41
CA ASN A 61 -3.94 -20.98 13.84
C ASN A 61 -3.79 -19.63 14.56
N THR A 62 -3.15 -18.65 13.91
CA THR A 62 -2.92 -17.31 14.48
C THR A 62 -4.17 -16.43 14.38
N MET A 63 -4.98 -16.57 13.33
CA MET A 63 -6.23 -15.83 13.18
C MET A 63 -7.24 -16.26 14.23
N SER A 64 -7.31 -17.54 14.62
CA SER A 64 -8.28 -17.97 15.63
C SER A 64 -8.06 -17.28 16.98
N THR A 65 -6.80 -17.03 17.36
CA THR A 65 -6.44 -16.30 18.58
C THR A 65 -6.40 -14.77 18.37
N GLN A 66 -6.04 -14.29 17.18
CA GLN A 66 -6.03 -12.85 16.88
C GLN A 66 -7.42 -12.28 16.58
N LYS A 67 -8.41 -13.08 16.16
CA LYS A 67 -9.76 -12.60 15.81
C LYS A 67 -10.40 -11.87 16.98
N GLU A 68 -10.29 -12.43 18.18
CA GLU A 68 -10.83 -11.83 19.41
C GLU A 68 -10.15 -10.49 19.75
N THR A 69 -8.82 -10.40 19.57
CA THR A 69 -8.07 -9.15 19.76
C THR A 69 -8.27 -8.13 18.64
N LEU A 70 -8.64 -8.60 17.45
CA LEU A 70 -8.85 -7.76 16.26
C LEU A 70 -10.24 -7.15 16.30
N ASP A 71 -11.26 -7.92 16.66
CA ASP A 71 -12.64 -7.43 16.81
C ASP A 71 -12.68 -6.30 17.87
N THR A 72 -12.00 -6.48 19.01
CA THR A 72 -11.85 -5.43 20.04
C THR A 72 -11.05 -4.21 19.56
N LYS A 73 -9.96 -4.41 18.82
CA LYS A 73 -9.18 -3.29 18.23
C LYS A 73 -9.98 -2.55 17.16
N ILE A 74 -10.75 -3.25 16.32
CA ILE A 74 -11.60 -2.66 15.29
C ILE A 74 -12.71 -1.82 15.93
N GLU A 75 -13.37 -2.33 16.96
CA GLU A 75 -14.37 -1.55 17.71
C GLU A 75 -13.77 -0.27 18.29
N SER A 76 -12.58 -0.35 18.91
CA SER A 76 -11.89 0.85 19.42
C SER A 76 -11.50 1.84 18.32
N LEU A 77 -11.01 1.36 17.18
CA LEU A 77 -10.64 2.20 16.04
C LEU A 77 -11.85 2.87 15.39
N VAL A 78 -12.96 2.15 15.24
CA VAL A 78 -14.20 2.70 14.71
C VAL A 78 -14.75 3.76 15.65
N SER A 79 -14.73 3.51 16.96
CA SER A 79 -15.17 4.48 17.97
C SER A 79 -14.29 5.75 17.95
N ASP A 80 -12.97 5.60 17.97
CA ASP A 80 -12.03 6.73 17.94
C ASP A 80 -12.12 7.52 16.63
N ALA A 81 -12.29 6.83 15.50
CA ALA A 81 -12.47 7.45 14.20
C ALA A 81 -13.79 8.22 14.12
N SER A 82 -14.89 7.66 14.65
CA SER A 82 -16.18 8.35 14.72
C SER A 82 -16.09 9.63 15.54
N TYR A 83 -15.49 9.55 16.73
CA TYR A 83 -15.35 10.72 17.59
C TYR A 83 -14.49 11.82 16.94
N LYS A 84 -13.36 11.44 16.33
CA LYS A 84 -12.51 12.37 15.58
C LYS A 84 -13.21 12.93 14.35
N ALA A 85 -14.06 12.15 13.68
CA ALA A 85 -14.84 12.64 12.54
C ALA A 85 -15.84 13.71 12.98
N ASP A 86 -16.55 13.52 14.09
CA ASP A 86 -17.51 14.50 14.63
C ASP A 86 -16.82 15.82 15.03
N ASP A 87 -15.64 15.74 15.67
CA ASP A 87 -14.83 16.93 16.00
C ASP A 87 -14.41 17.69 14.74
N VAL A 88 -13.99 16.97 13.69
CA VAL A 88 -13.62 17.57 12.41
C VAL A 88 -14.82 18.21 11.73
N ILE A 89 -15.99 17.55 11.73
CA ILE A 89 -17.23 18.09 11.17
C ILE A 89 -17.59 19.39 11.89
N THR A 90 -17.57 19.40 13.23
CA THR A 90 -17.86 20.59 14.04
C THR A 90 -16.90 21.74 13.72
N SER A 91 -15.60 21.44 13.58
CA SER A 91 -14.62 22.47 13.22
C SER A 91 -14.83 23.01 11.80
N LEU A 92 -15.27 22.18 10.85
CA LEU A 92 -15.56 22.60 9.49
C LEU A 92 -16.82 23.47 9.42
N GLU A 93 -17.88 23.11 10.14
CA GLU A 93 -19.11 23.92 10.23
C GLU A 93 -18.83 25.30 10.81
N LYS A 94 -18.03 25.37 11.89
CA LYS A 94 -17.61 26.63 12.48
C LYS A 94 -16.86 27.50 11.47
N LYS A 95 -15.87 26.94 10.77
CA LYS A 95 -15.12 27.66 9.73
C LYS A 95 -16.01 28.08 8.56
N LEU A 96 -16.95 27.24 8.13
CA LEU A 96 -17.89 27.55 7.05
C LEU A 96 -18.81 28.71 7.44
N SER A 97 -19.29 28.72 8.69
CA SER A 97 -20.11 29.81 9.23
C SER A 97 -19.33 31.12 9.29
N GLU A 98 -18.08 31.10 9.79
CA GLU A 98 -17.19 32.26 9.80
C GLU A 98 -16.90 32.79 8.38
N LEU A 99 -16.67 31.90 7.42
CA LEU A 99 -16.45 32.26 6.02
C LEU A 99 -17.71 32.89 5.40
N LYS A 100 -18.90 32.32 5.64
CA LYS A 100 -20.18 32.91 5.19
C LYS A 100 -20.42 34.28 5.79
N ALA A 101 -20.13 34.46 7.09
CA ALA A 101 -20.27 35.74 7.77
C ALA A 101 -19.30 36.80 7.23
N LYS A 102 -18.03 36.44 6.99
CA LYS A 102 -17.04 37.32 6.35
C LYS A 102 -17.45 37.69 4.93
N ASN A 103 -17.92 36.74 4.12
CA ASN A 103 -18.38 37.02 2.75
C ASN A 103 -19.56 38.00 2.75
N LYS A 104 -20.55 37.82 3.64
CA LYS A 104 -21.69 38.75 3.76
C LYS A 104 -21.29 40.16 4.22
N LYS A 105 -20.21 40.30 5.01
CA LYS A 105 -19.64 41.61 5.38
C LYS A 105 -18.96 42.29 4.19
N LEU A 106 -18.24 41.53 3.36
CA LEU A 106 -17.58 42.05 2.16
C LEU A 106 -18.57 42.46 1.06
N GLN A 107 -19.73 41.81 0.97
CA GLN A 107 -20.79 42.20 0.01
C GLN A 107 -21.62 43.43 0.42
N LYS A 108 -21.49 43.90 1.67
CA LYS A 108 -22.21 45.07 2.19
C LYS A 108 -21.34 46.32 2.33
N SER A 109 -20.05 46.22 2.01
CA SER A 109 -19.12 47.34 1.89
C SER A 109 -18.90 47.69 0.42
#